data_AF-A0A2X3JI74-F1
#
_entry.id   AF-A0A2X3JI74-F1
#
_cell.length_a   1.000
_cell.length_b   1.000
_cell.length_c   1.000
_cell.angle_alpha   90.00
_cell.angle_beta   90.00
_cell.angle_gamma   90.00
#
_symmetry.space_group_name_H-M   'P 1'
#
loop_
_entity.id
_entity.type
_entity.pdbx_description
1 polymer ?
#
loop_
_entity_poly.entity_id
_entity_poly.type
_entity_poly.pdbx_seq_one_letter_code
_entity_poly.pdbx_strand_id
1 'polypeptide(L)'
;MVDTTQTTTEKKLTQSDIRGVFLRSNLFQGSWNFERMQALGFCFSMVPAIRRLYPENNEARKQAIRRHLEFFNTQPFVAAPILGVTLALEEQRANGAEIDDGAINGIKVGLMGPLAGVGDPIFWEPYVLYLQRWVLVSR
;
A
#
# COMPACT_ATOMS: atom_id res chain seq x y z
N MET A 1 41.36 4.86 -17.69
CA MET A 1 40.43 4.37 -16.65
C MET A 1 39.11 4.12 -17.35
N VAL A 2 38.71 2.85 -17.47
CA VAL A 2 37.49 2.45 -18.17
C VAL A 2 36.33 2.67 -17.21
N ASP A 3 35.57 3.75 -17.40
CA ASP A 3 34.30 3.97 -16.71
C ASP A 3 33.33 2.88 -17.15
N THR A 4 33.19 1.88 -16.28
CA THR A 4 32.22 0.80 -16.45
C THR A 4 30.85 1.37 -16.16
N THR A 5 30.20 1.94 -17.17
CA THR A 5 28.75 2.19 -17.17
C THR A 5 28.06 0.85 -17.04
N GLN A 6 27.78 0.42 -15.80
CA GLN A 6 26.85 -0.67 -15.54
C GLN A 6 25.48 -0.21 -16.04
N THR A 7 25.03 -0.76 -17.17
CA THR A 7 23.65 -0.68 -17.64
C THR A 7 22.76 -1.47 -16.67
N THR A 8 22.48 -0.91 -15.51
CA THR A 8 21.47 -1.45 -14.60
C THR A 8 20.12 -1.15 -15.23
N THR A 9 19.48 -2.15 -15.82
CA THR A 9 18.13 -2.03 -16.37
C THR A 9 17.19 -1.55 -15.27
N GLU A 10 16.86 -0.26 -15.28
CA GLU A 10 16.03 0.38 -14.26
C GLU A 10 14.66 -0.32 -14.24
N LYS A 11 14.35 -0.98 -13.12
CA LYS A 11 13.10 -1.72 -12.94
C LYS A 11 11.99 -0.74 -12.64
N LYS A 12 11.44 -0.16 -13.71
CA LYS A 12 10.37 0.82 -13.61
C LYS A 12 8.99 0.16 -13.53
N LEU A 13 8.14 0.66 -12.64
CA LEU A 13 6.72 0.30 -12.58
C LEU A 13 5.99 0.85 -13.81
N THR A 14 5.14 0.03 -14.40
CA THR A 14 4.37 0.42 -15.59
C THR A 14 3.03 1.03 -15.18
N GLN A 15 2.47 1.89 -16.03
CA GLN A 15 1.11 2.42 -15.85
C GLN A 15 0.03 1.32 -15.75
N SER A 16 0.29 0.14 -16.33
CA SER A 16 -0.58 -1.04 -16.18
C SER A 16 -0.52 -1.62 -14.77
N ASP A 17 0.64 -1.61 -14.14
CA ASP A 17 0.86 -2.14 -12.80
C ASP A 17 0.16 -1.25 -11.78
N ILE A 18 0.27 0.07 -11.92
CA ILE A 18 -0.44 1.06 -11.07
C ILE A 18 -1.96 0.90 -11.19
N ARG A 19 -2.49 0.76 -12.42
CA ARG A 19 -3.92 0.46 -12.63
C ARG A 19 -4.33 -0.88 -12.03
N GLY A 20 -3.44 -1.88 -12.09
CA GLY A 20 -3.64 -3.18 -11.46
C GLY A 20 -3.63 -3.12 -9.93
N VAL A 21 -2.83 -2.26 -9.32
CA VAL A 21 -2.84 -1.96 -7.88
C VAL A 21 -4.16 -1.26 -7.53
N PHE A 22 -4.54 -0.23 -8.28
CA PHE A 22 -5.77 0.53 -8.06
C PHE A 22 -7.02 -0.35 -8.11
N LEU A 23 -7.12 -1.26 -9.10
CA LEU A 23 -8.27 -2.15 -9.18
C LEU A 23 -8.31 -3.12 -7.97
N ARG A 24 -7.14 -3.60 -7.53
CA ARG A 24 -7.03 -4.52 -6.38
C ARG A 24 -7.24 -3.81 -5.03
N SER A 25 -6.89 -2.53 -4.92
CA SER A 25 -7.12 -1.74 -3.71
C SER A 25 -8.60 -1.47 -3.45
N ASN A 26 -9.50 -1.66 -4.42
CA ASN A 26 -10.95 -1.63 -4.16
C ASN A 26 -11.41 -2.82 -3.30
N LEU A 27 -10.67 -3.93 -3.32
CA LEU A 27 -10.95 -5.13 -2.51
C LEU A 27 -10.19 -5.13 -1.18
N PHE A 28 -9.66 -3.98 -0.76
CA PHE A 28 -8.80 -3.85 0.41
C PHE A 28 -9.47 -4.25 1.73
N GLN A 29 -10.78 -4.01 1.87
CA GLN A 29 -11.56 -4.44 3.04
C GLN A 29 -12.04 -5.90 2.98
N GLY A 30 -11.86 -6.60 1.86
CA GLY A 30 -12.39 -7.96 1.67
C GLY A 30 -11.73 -9.03 2.55
N SER A 31 -10.62 -8.70 3.24
CA SER A 31 -9.84 -9.67 4.02
C SER A 31 -9.43 -9.11 5.38
N TRP A 32 -10.40 -8.58 6.11
CA TRP A 32 -10.19 -8.05 7.46
C TRP A 32 -9.99 -9.20 8.46
N ASN A 33 -8.90 -9.17 9.22
CA ASN A 33 -8.56 -10.19 10.22
C ASN A 33 -8.31 -9.54 11.59
N PHE A 34 -8.73 -10.15 12.69
CA PHE A 34 -8.49 -9.60 14.02
C PHE A 34 -7.00 -9.54 14.41
N GLU A 35 -6.18 -10.43 13.86
CA GLU A 35 -4.73 -10.48 14.18
C GLU A 35 -3.94 -9.36 13.48
N ARG A 36 -4.32 -8.98 12.25
CA ARG A 36 -3.50 -8.08 11.39
C ARG A 36 -4.31 -7.03 10.62
N MET A 37 -5.60 -6.90 10.93
CA MET A 37 -6.59 -6.01 10.34
C MET A 37 -6.59 -6.08 8.81
N GLN A 38 -6.09 -5.04 8.12
CA GLN A 38 -6.13 -4.93 6.65
C GLN A 38 -4.80 -5.29 5.97
N ALA A 39 -3.83 -5.85 6.70
CA ALA A 39 -2.52 -6.23 6.17
C ALA A 39 -2.62 -7.13 4.93
N LEU A 40 -3.57 -8.09 4.91
CA LEU A 40 -3.74 -8.98 3.77
C LEU A 40 -4.23 -8.25 2.51
N GLY A 41 -5.13 -7.27 2.68
CA GLY A 41 -5.61 -6.42 1.59
C GLY A 41 -4.49 -5.51 1.03
N PHE A 42 -3.60 -5.04 1.91
CA PHE A 42 -2.40 -4.29 1.52
C PHE A 42 -1.44 -5.15 0.71
N CYS A 43 -1.12 -6.35 1.21
CA CYS A 43 -0.29 -7.30 0.49
C CYS A 43 -0.88 -7.65 -0.89
N PHE A 44 -2.20 -7.92 -0.96
CA PHE A 44 -2.88 -8.25 -2.22
C PHE A 44 -2.80 -7.14 -3.26
N SER A 45 -2.95 -5.88 -2.81
CA SER A 45 -2.84 -4.70 -3.67
C SER A 45 -1.43 -4.54 -4.24
N MET A 46 -0.39 -4.91 -3.48
CA MET A 46 1.02 -4.81 -3.87
C MET A 46 1.53 -5.96 -4.76
N VAL A 47 0.80 -7.08 -4.85
CA VAL A 47 1.19 -8.26 -5.66
C VAL A 47 1.64 -7.93 -7.10
N PRO A 48 0.90 -7.14 -7.92
CA PRO A 48 1.31 -6.84 -9.30
C PRO A 48 2.67 -6.10 -9.36
N ALA A 49 2.92 -5.18 -8.42
CA ALA A 49 4.19 -4.45 -8.36
C ALA A 49 5.34 -5.37 -7.93
N ILE A 50 5.14 -6.18 -6.89
CA ILE A 50 6.14 -7.14 -6.40
C ILE A 50 6.51 -8.16 -7.49
N ARG A 51 5.53 -8.64 -8.27
CA ARG A 51 5.76 -9.56 -9.40
C ARG A 51 6.63 -8.97 -10.51
N ARG A 52 6.56 -7.64 -10.69
CA ARG A 52 7.36 -6.90 -11.69
C ARG A 52 8.78 -6.64 -11.19
N LEU A 53 8.90 -6.21 -9.93
CA LEU A 53 10.17 -5.82 -9.31
C LEU A 53 11.06 -7.04 -8.98
N TYR A 54 10.44 -8.16 -8.59
CA TYR A 54 11.14 -9.37 -8.15
C TYR A 54 10.74 -10.61 -8.98
N PRO A 55 11.71 -11.34 -9.58
CA PRO A 55 11.43 -12.54 -10.36
C PRO A 55 10.83 -13.68 -9.51
N GLU A 56 10.21 -14.65 -10.18
CA GLU A 56 9.64 -15.83 -9.55
C GLU A 56 10.69 -16.65 -8.79
N ASN A 57 10.30 -17.19 -7.63
CA ASN A 57 11.12 -18.00 -6.73
C ASN A 57 12.32 -17.32 -6.04
N ASN A 58 12.40 -15.98 -6.06
CA ASN A 58 13.45 -15.26 -5.34
C ASN A 58 13.10 -15.07 -3.84
N GLU A 59 14.08 -15.25 -2.94
CA GLU A 59 13.97 -14.92 -1.51
C GLU A 59 13.58 -13.46 -1.28
N ALA A 60 14.04 -12.54 -2.13
CA ALA A 60 13.67 -11.12 -2.07
C ALA A 60 12.15 -10.91 -2.21
N ARG A 61 11.46 -11.75 -3.00
CA ARG A 61 10.00 -11.70 -3.15
C ARG A 61 9.28 -12.17 -1.90
N LYS A 62 9.79 -13.22 -1.24
CA LYS A 62 9.25 -13.72 0.03
C LYS A 62 9.41 -12.67 1.14
N GLN A 63 10.56 -12.00 1.18
CA GLN A 63 10.82 -10.91 2.11
C GLN A 63 9.86 -9.73 1.87
N ALA A 64 9.69 -9.28 0.63
CA ALA A 64 8.74 -8.21 0.29
C ALA A 64 7.31 -8.54 0.73
N ILE A 65 6.83 -9.75 0.46
CA ILE A 65 5.50 -10.20 0.90
C ILE A 65 5.39 -10.17 2.43
N ARG A 66 6.40 -10.67 3.17
CA ARG A 66 6.38 -10.65 4.64
C ARG A 66 6.29 -9.23 5.21
N ARG A 67 6.99 -8.26 4.64
CA ARG A 67 6.94 -6.84 5.06
C ARG A 67 5.58 -6.19 4.83
N HIS A 68 4.89 -6.57 3.75
CA HIS A 68 3.55 -6.07 3.47
C HIS A 68 2.45 -6.80 4.23
N LEU A 69 2.81 -7.85 4.99
CA LEU A 69 1.93 -8.61 5.87
C LEU A 69 2.01 -8.17 7.33
N GLU A 70 2.79 -7.12 7.61
CA GLU A 70 2.78 -6.44 8.90
C GLU A 70 1.46 -5.69 9.12
N PHE A 71 1.14 -5.49 10.41
CA PHE A 71 -0.10 -4.85 10.85
C PHE A 71 -0.33 -3.53 10.11
N PHE A 72 -1.48 -3.42 9.45
CA PHE A 72 -1.89 -2.21 8.75
C PHE A 72 -3.37 -1.94 8.99
N ASN A 73 -3.67 -0.76 9.54
CA ASN A 73 -5.04 -0.32 9.77
C ASN A 73 -5.19 1.16 9.41
N THR A 74 -5.98 1.44 8.37
CA THR A 74 -6.36 2.81 7.98
C THR A 74 -7.66 2.79 7.20
N GLN A 75 -8.24 3.97 6.97
CA GLN A 75 -9.45 4.04 6.17
C GLN A 75 -9.14 3.70 4.70
N PRO A 76 -9.97 2.87 4.02
CA PRO A 76 -9.65 2.34 2.68
C PRO A 76 -9.42 3.41 1.62
N PHE A 77 -10.12 4.55 1.71
CA PHE A 77 -10.00 5.67 0.78
C PHE A 77 -8.67 6.42 0.91
N VAL A 78 -8.16 6.55 2.13
CA VAL A 78 -6.86 7.19 2.42
C VAL A 78 -5.69 6.21 2.40
N ALA A 79 -5.95 4.92 2.18
CA ALA A 79 -4.90 3.91 1.98
C ALA A 79 -4.19 4.05 0.62
N ALA A 80 -4.83 4.65 -0.39
CA ALA A 80 -4.27 4.79 -1.73
C ALA A 80 -2.98 5.64 -1.80
N PRO A 81 -2.88 6.80 -1.14
CA PRO A 81 -1.60 7.53 -1.01
C PRO A 81 -0.49 6.69 -0.36
N ILE A 82 -0.81 5.92 0.69
CA ILE A 82 0.18 5.09 1.40
C ILE A 82 0.69 3.97 0.47
N LEU A 83 -0.20 3.35 -0.29
CA LEU A 83 0.18 2.38 -1.33
C LEU A 83 1.10 3.02 -2.38
N GLY A 84 0.79 4.23 -2.84
CA GLY A 84 1.63 4.97 -3.81
C GLY A 84 3.04 5.26 -3.29
N VAL A 85 3.16 5.76 -2.05
CA VAL A 85 4.48 6.00 -1.42
C VAL A 85 5.24 4.70 -1.25
N THR A 86 4.56 3.64 -0.80
CA THR A 86 5.19 2.32 -0.60
C THR A 86 5.67 1.73 -1.93
N LEU A 87 4.93 1.90 -3.03
CA LEU A 87 5.34 1.47 -4.36
C LEU A 87 6.61 2.19 -4.83
N ALA A 88 6.69 3.51 -4.63
CA ALA A 88 7.87 4.30 -4.99
C ALA A 88 9.11 3.87 -4.19
N LEU A 89 8.94 3.57 -2.90
CA LEU A 89 10.03 3.06 -2.05
C LEU A 89 10.49 1.66 -2.48
N GLU A 90 9.56 0.76 -2.81
CA GLU A 90 9.90 -0.57 -3.32
C GLU A 90 10.57 -0.51 -4.71
N GLU A 91 10.18 0.44 -5.57
CA GLU A 91 10.84 0.69 -6.85
C GLU A 91 12.29 1.16 -6.67
N GLN A 92 12.51 2.17 -5.81
CA GLN A 92 13.87 2.65 -5.48
C GLN A 92 14.74 1.53 -4.91
N ARG A 93 14.18 0.70 -4.02
CA ARG A 93 14.89 -0.44 -3.45
C ARG A 93 15.23 -1.49 -4.50
N ALA A 94 14.30 -1.82 -5.39
CA ALA A 94 14.54 -2.77 -6.48
C ALA A 94 15.62 -2.28 -7.47
N ASN A 95 15.82 -0.96 -7.55
CA ASN A 95 16.87 -0.30 -8.32
C ASN A 95 18.22 -0.16 -7.57
N GLY A 96 18.32 -0.67 -6.34
CA GLY A 96 19.57 -0.72 -5.57
C GLY A 96 19.72 0.39 -4.52
N ALA A 97 18.68 1.15 -4.20
CA ALA A 97 18.73 2.06 -3.06
C ALA A 97 18.77 1.27 -1.74
N GLU A 98 19.65 1.69 -0.81
CA GLU A 98 19.73 1.16 0.56
C GLU A 98 18.53 1.65 1.40
N ILE A 99 17.34 1.14 1.09
CA ILE A 99 16.13 1.38 1.88
C ILE A 99 15.96 0.21 2.84
N ASP A 100 16.06 0.49 4.13
CA ASP A 100 15.86 -0.50 5.18
C ASP A 100 14.42 -1.01 5.26
N ASP A 101 14.24 -2.28 5.66
CA ASP A 101 12.94 -2.89 5.89
C ASP A 101 12.15 -2.12 6.96
N GLY A 102 12.84 -1.70 8.02
CA GLY A 102 12.26 -0.92 9.12
C GLY A 102 11.79 0.46 8.69
N ALA A 103 12.45 1.08 7.71
CA ALA A 103 12.06 2.39 7.19
C ALA A 103 10.72 2.33 6.44
N ILE A 104 10.52 1.30 5.61
CA ILE A 104 9.26 1.11 4.87
C ILE A 104 8.11 0.90 5.85
N ASN A 105 8.31 0.07 6.88
CA ASN A 105 7.27 -0.20 7.87
C ASN A 105 7.05 0.99 8.80
N GLY A 106 8.10 1.72 9.16
CA GLY A 106 8.03 2.97 9.90
C GLY A 106 7.20 4.03 9.19
N ILE A 107 7.36 4.18 7.87
CA ILE A 107 6.54 5.09 7.05
C ILE A 107 5.08 4.63 7.03
N LYS A 108 4.83 3.32 6.85
CA LYS A 108 3.45 2.80 6.90
C LYS A 108 2.78 3.08 8.25
N VAL A 109 3.43 2.73 9.36
CA VAL A 109 2.90 2.94 10.72
C VAL A 109 2.75 4.43 11.03
N GLY A 110 3.73 5.24 10.65
CA GLY A 110 3.70 6.69 10.83
C GLY A 110 2.59 7.37 10.03
N LEU A 111 2.24 6.85 8.87
CA LEU A 111 1.14 7.35 8.04
C LEU A 111 -0.23 6.78 8.44
N MET A 112 -0.29 5.59 9.04
CA MET A 112 -1.54 4.97 9.51
C MET A 112 -2.28 5.87 10.50
N GLY A 113 -1.59 6.38 11.52
CA GLY A 113 -2.19 7.21 12.58
C GLY A 113 -2.88 8.48 12.09
N PRO A 114 -2.17 9.41 11.43
CA PRO A 114 -2.76 10.66 10.97
C PRO A 114 -3.79 10.45 9.86
N LEU A 115 -3.61 9.50 8.95
CA LEU A 115 -4.57 9.25 7.88
C LEU A 115 -5.83 8.54 8.38
N ALA A 116 -5.74 7.64 9.37
CA ALA A 116 -6.94 7.10 10.02
C ALA A 116 -7.73 8.21 10.73
N GLY A 117 -7.04 9.04 11.53
CA GLY A 117 -7.67 10.14 12.27
C GLY A 117 -8.27 11.25 11.40
N VAL A 118 -7.78 11.46 10.18
CA VAL A 118 -8.33 12.43 9.22
C VAL A 118 -9.36 11.79 8.29
N GLY A 119 -9.18 10.52 7.92
CA GLY A 119 -10.09 9.82 7.02
C GLY A 119 -11.47 9.62 7.63
N ASP A 120 -11.53 9.20 8.89
CA ASP A 120 -12.79 8.92 9.59
C ASP A 120 -13.73 10.15 9.66
N PRO A 121 -13.27 11.37 10.05
CA PRO A 121 -14.13 12.56 10.07
C PRO A 121 -14.45 13.15 8.69
N ILE A 122 -13.70 12.84 7.63
CA ILE A 122 -13.98 13.37 6.29
C ILE A 122 -14.96 12.50 5.51
N PHE A 123 -14.80 11.18 5.58
CA PHE A 123 -15.59 10.26 4.75
C PHE A 123 -16.62 9.48 5.54
N TRP A 124 -16.35 9.14 6.80
CA TRP A 124 -17.23 8.25 7.58
C TRP A 124 -18.24 9.03 8.43
N GLU A 125 -17.78 9.96 9.26
CA GLU A 125 -18.66 10.74 10.13
C GLU A 125 -19.73 11.53 9.34
N PRO A 126 -19.41 12.25 8.25
CA PRO A 126 -20.41 13.05 7.55
C PRO A 126 -21.43 12.17 6.81
N TYR A 127 -21.01 11.03 6.25
CA TYR A 127 -21.92 10.12 5.56
C TYR A 127 -22.91 9.45 6.51
N VAL A 128 -22.43 8.97 7.67
CA VAL A 128 -23.29 8.36 8.70
C VAL A 128 -24.24 9.41 9.31
N LEU A 129 -23.74 10.60 9.64
CA LEU A 129 -24.56 11.68 10.17
C LEU A 129 -25.60 12.18 9.17
N TYR A 130 -25.26 12.35 7.89
CA TYR A 130 -26.23 12.77 6.87
C TYR A 130 -27.30 11.72 6.63
N LEU A 131 -26.95 10.43 6.56
CA LEU A 131 -27.92 9.35 6.37
C LEU A 131 -28.84 9.18 7.57
N GLN A 132 -28.31 9.20 8.80
CA GLN A 132 -29.13 9.14 10.02
C GLN A 132 -30.03 10.36 10.16
N ARG A 133 -29.52 11.55 9.83
CA ARG A 133 -30.31 12.79 9.90
C ARG A 133 -31.38 12.85 8.81
N TRP A 134 -31.13 12.32 7.61
CA TRP A 134 -32.15 12.18 6.58
C TRP A 134 -33.28 11.25 7.01
N VAL A 135 -32.97 10.08 7.58
CA VAL A 135 -33.99 9.13 8.08
C VAL A 135 -34.82 9.70 9.22
N LEU A 136 -34.23 10.55 10.07
CA LEU A 136 -34.92 11.23 11.17
C LEU A 136 -35.75 12.44 10.73
N VAL A 137 -35.36 13.12 9.65
CA VAL A 137 -36.08 14.29 9.10
C VAL A 137 -37.14 13.89 8.07
N SER A 138 -37.04 12.69 7.49
CA SER A 138 -38.03 12.14 6.55
C SER A 138 -39.18 11.37 7.20
N ARG A 139 -39.39 11.54 8.51
CA ARG A 139 -40.57 11.10 9.27
C ARG A 139 -41.32 12.31 9.80
#